data_AF-A0AAW2CW45-F1
#
_entry.id   AF-A0AAW2CW45-F1
#
_cell.length_a   1.000
_cell.length_b   1.000
_cell.length_c   1.000
_cell.angle_alpha   90.00
_cell.angle_beta   90.00
_cell.angle_gamma   90.00
#
_symmetry.space_group_name_H-M   'P 1'
#
loop_
_entity.id
_entity.type
_entity.pdbx_description
1 polymer ?
#
loop_
_entity_poly.entity_id
_entity_poly.type
_entity_poly.pdbx_seq_one_letter_code
_entity_poly.pdbx_strand_id
1 'polypeptide(L)'
;MIEGMKLDLRKSRYENFDELYLYCYYVARTVGLMSVPVMGIAPESKASIESVYNAAFALGIANQLTNILRDVGEDAIRGGIYLPQDELAKAGLSDDDIFRGKVTDKWRSFMKGQIKRARMFYDEAEKGVSELNLTSRLAVWASLLLYRQILDAIEANDYNNFPKRAYVAKAQKLASLPVAYARALMRPSKFAKFELGL
;
A
#
# COMPACT_ATOMS: atom_id res chain seq x y z
N MET A 1 7.42 -10.86 -11.91
CA MET A 1 8.30 -9.67 -11.98
C MET A 1 8.57 -9.25 -13.40
N ILE A 2 9.14 -10.11 -14.27
CA ILE A 2 9.40 -9.75 -15.67
C ILE A 2 8.12 -9.29 -16.38
N GLU A 3 7.00 -10.01 -16.24
CA GLU A 3 5.73 -9.58 -16.85
C GLU A 3 5.20 -8.26 -16.27
N GLY A 4 5.33 -8.02 -14.96
CA GLY A 4 4.98 -6.73 -14.36
C GLY A 4 5.84 -5.57 -14.89
N MET A 5 7.15 -5.79 -15.01
CA MET A 5 8.07 -4.81 -15.60
C MET A 5 7.81 -4.57 -17.09
N LYS A 6 7.35 -5.58 -17.84
CA LYS A 6 6.92 -5.39 -19.23
C LYS A 6 5.66 -4.55 -19.33
N LEU A 7 4.73 -4.67 -18.37
CA LEU A 7 3.53 -3.83 -18.30
C LEU A 7 3.90 -2.37 -18.03
N ASP A 8 4.84 -2.09 -17.12
CA ASP A 8 5.34 -0.72 -16.86
C ASP A 8 5.84 -0.01 -18.13
N LEU A 9 6.40 -0.75 -19.08
CA LEU A 9 6.92 -0.20 -20.33
C LEU A 9 5.83 0.11 -21.37
N ARG A 10 4.61 -0.41 -21.20
CA ARG A 10 3.59 -0.41 -22.26
C ARG A 10 2.23 0.10 -21.82
N LYS A 11 1.91 0.02 -20.53
CA LYS A 11 0.56 0.27 -20.02
C LYS A 11 0.60 1.22 -18.83
N SER A 12 -0.08 2.35 -19.01
CA SER A 12 -0.23 3.41 -18.01
C SER A 12 -1.66 3.93 -17.94
N ARG A 13 -2.64 3.13 -18.38
CA ARG A 13 -4.08 3.32 -18.18
C ARG A 13 -4.68 1.95 -17.90
N TYR A 14 -5.48 1.85 -16.85
CA TYR A 14 -6.16 0.62 -16.45
C TYR A 14 -7.66 0.85 -16.55
N GLU A 15 -8.38 -0.04 -17.24
CA GLU A 15 -9.81 0.15 -17.49
C GLU A 15 -10.61 0.17 -16.19
N ASN A 16 -10.24 -0.69 -15.24
CA ASN A 16 -10.90 -0.85 -13.96
C ASN A 16 -9.93 -1.30 -12.87
N PHE A 17 -10.43 -1.38 -11.63
CA PHE A 17 -9.59 -1.77 -10.49
C PHE A 17 -9.09 -3.22 -10.58
N ASP A 18 -9.84 -4.16 -11.15
CA ASP A 18 -9.39 -5.55 -11.26
C ASP A 18 -8.14 -5.66 -12.14
N GLU A 19 -8.08 -4.84 -13.18
CA GLU A 19 -6.93 -4.75 -14.06
C GLU A 19 -5.71 -4.14 -13.36
N LEU A 20 -5.93 -3.04 -12.61
CA LEU A 20 -4.89 -2.42 -11.80
C LEU A 20 -4.39 -3.36 -10.69
N TYR A 21 -5.31 -4.10 -10.08
CA TYR A 21 -5.04 -5.11 -9.07
C TYR A 21 -4.15 -6.21 -9.63
N LEU A 22 -4.45 -6.73 -10.83
CA LEU A 22 -3.64 -7.76 -11.46
C LEU A 22 -2.19 -7.29 -11.68
N TYR A 23 -2.01 -6.05 -12.12
CA TYR A 23 -0.69 -5.44 -12.22
C TYR A 23 0.03 -5.37 -10.85
N CYS A 24 -0.65 -4.83 -9.83
CA CYS A 24 -0.10 -4.78 -8.46
C CYS A 24 0.25 -6.18 -7.95
N TYR A 25 -0.59 -7.17 -8.23
CA TYR A 25 -0.42 -8.55 -7.83
C TYR A 25 0.80 -9.20 -8.48
N TYR A 26 1.10 -8.95 -9.75
CA TYR A 26 2.29 -9.50 -10.40
C TYR A 26 3.60 -9.02 -9.78
N VAL A 27 3.66 -7.75 -9.38
CA VAL A 27 4.81 -7.17 -8.68
C VAL A 27 4.87 -7.71 -7.25
N ALA A 28 3.75 -7.65 -6.52
CA ALA A 28 3.64 -8.08 -5.13
C ALA A 28 3.94 -9.57 -4.93
N ARG A 29 3.36 -10.44 -5.76
CA ARG A 29 3.52 -11.90 -5.67
C ARG A 29 4.98 -12.31 -5.77
N THR A 30 5.72 -11.69 -6.68
CA THR A 30 7.13 -12.06 -6.89
C THR A 30 7.97 -11.67 -5.67
N VAL A 31 7.78 -10.45 -5.16
CA VAL A 31 8.49 -9.98 -3.96
C VAL A 31 8.14 -10.82 -2.74
N GLY A 32 6.86 -11.14 -2.53
CA GLY A 32 6.41 -11.99 -1.43
C GLY A 32 7.01 -13.40 -1.49
N LEU A 33 7.00 -14.04 -2.67
CA LEU A 33 7.58 -15.38 -2.88
C LEU A 33 9.09 -15.43 -2.57
N MET A 34 9.81 -14.34 -2.84
CA MET A 34 11.25 -14.26 -2.54
C MET A 34 11.53 -13.85 -1.09
N SER A 35 10.69 -12.99 -0.50
CA SER A 35 10.95 -12.38 0.80
C SER A 35 10.54 -13.26 1.98
N VAL A 36 9.41 -13.98 1.88
CA VAL A 36 8.90 -14.80 3.00
C VAL A 36 9.90 -15.88 3.44
N PRO A 37 10.58 -16.64 2.54
CA PRO A 37 11.60 -17.60 2.95
C PRO A 37 12.79 -16.97 3.68
N VAL A 38 13.19 -15.76 3.29
CA VAL A 38 14.31 -15.02 3.90
C VAL A 38 13.93 -14.47 5.27
N MET A 39 12.74 -13.87 5.36
CA MET A 39 12.22 -13.36 6.63
C MET A 39 11.94 -14.48 7.62
N GLY A 40 11.51 -15.64 7.11
CA GLY A 40 11.19 -16.84 7.86
C GLY A 40 9.89 -16.72 8.68
N ILE A 41 9.22 -17.85 8.87
CA ILE A 41 8.02 -17.97 9.69
C ILE A 41 8.44 -18.42 11.09
N ALA A 42 7.88 -17.81 12.13
CA ALA A 42 8.19 -18.16 13.51
C ALA A 42 7.86 -19.63 13.80
N PRO A 43 8.72 -20.37 14.52
CA PRO A 43 8.44 -21.77 14.90
C PRO A 43 7.14 -21.92 15.70
N GLU A 44 6.76 -20.89 16.48
CA GLU A 44 5.52 -20.84 17.25
C GLU A 44 4.28 -20.36 16.47
N SER A 45 4.44 -19.99 15.19
CA SER A 45 3.33 -19.54 14.35
C SER A 45 2.29 -20.66 14.17
N LYS A 46 1.01 -20.28 14.27
CA LYS A 46 -0.13 -21.18 13.98
C LYS A 46 -0.76 -20.89 12.63
N ALA A 47 -0.27 -19.88 11.93
CA ALA A 47 -0.77 -19.49 10.63
C ALA A 47 -0.39 -20.55 9.58
N SER A 48 -1.28 -20.80 8.61
CA SER A 48 -0.90 -21.61 7.47
C SER A 48 0.16 -20.88 6.65
N ILE A 49 1.08 -21.62 6.03
CA ILE A 49 2.09 -21.05 5.12
C ILE A 49 1.40 -20.17 4.07
N GLU A 50 0.30 -20.64 3.50
CA GLU A 50 -0.51 -19.90 2.52
C GLU A 50 -0.99 -18.54 3.07
N SER A 51 -1.49 -18.48 4.30
CA SER A 51 -1.96 -17.22 4.90
C SER A 51 -0.83 -16.20 5.09
N VAL A 52 0.39 -16.64 5.42
CA VAL A 52 1.56 -15.76 5.52
C VAL A 52 1.95 -15.22 4.14
N TYR A 53 1.93 -16.05 3.10
CA TYR A 53 2.17 -15.59 1.73
C TYR A 53 1.09 -14.61 1.25
N ASN A 54 -0.18 -14.88 1.53
CA ASN A 54 -1.27 -13.98 1.18
C ASN A 54 -1.14 -12.61 1.85
N ALA A 55 -0.72 -12.57 3.13
CA ALA A 55 -0.41 -11.32 3.82
C ALA A 55 0.81 -10.60 3.20
N ALA A 56 1.84 -11.34 2.78
CA ALA A 56 2.97 -10.74 2.06
C ALA A 56 2.56 -10.17 0.69
N PHE A 57 1.64 -10.82 -0.01
CA PHE A 57 1.08 -10.30 -1.26
C PHE A 57 0.23 -9.05 -1.01
N ALA A 58 -0.59 -9.05 0.04
CA ALA A 58 -1.36 -7.89 0.46
C ALA A 58 -0.44 -6.69 0.76
N LEU A 59 0.69 -6.91 1.45
CA LEU A 59 1.67 -5.85 1.72
C LEU A 59 2.26 -5.26 0.42
N GLY A 60 2.60 -6.12 -0.53
CA GLY A 60 3.11 -5.69 -1.83
C GLY A 60 2.07 -4.89 -2.63
N ILE A 61 0.80 -5.32 -2.61
CA ILE A 61 -0.30 -4.59 -3.26
C ILE A 61 -0.51 -3.24 -2.57
N ALA A 62 -0.57 -3.21 -1.24
CA ALA A 62 -0.73 -1.97 -0.47
C ALA A 62 0.37 -0.95 -0.79
N ASN A 63 1.63 -1.41 -0.87
CA ASN A 63 2.76 -0.57 -1.24
C ASN A 63 2.67 -0.07 -2.69
N GLN A 64 2.25 -0.91 -3.63
CA GLN A 64 2.12 -0.50 -5.04
C GLN A 64 0.99 0.50 -5.23
N LEU A 65 -0.17 0.29 -4.60
CA LEU A 65 -1.26 1.26 -4.58
C LEU A 65 -0.82 2.58 -3.95
N THR A 66 -0.07 2.52 -2.85
CA THR A 66 0.49 3.71 -2.20
C THR A 66 1.47 4.46 -3.12
N ASN A 67 2.29 3.76 -3.89
CA ASN A 67 3.16 4.38 -4.89
C ASN A 67 2.34 5.14 -5.94
N ILE A 68 1.34 4.49 -6.54
CA ILE A 68 0.44 5.10 -7.52
C ILE A 68 -0.24 6.35 -6.95
N LEU A 69 -0.75 6.27 -5.72
CA LEU A 69 -1.44 7.39 -5.07
C LEU A 69 -0.50 8.51 -4.65
N ARG A 70 0.78 8.24 -4.38
CA ARG A 70 1.74 9.26 -3.99
C ARG A 70 2.33 9.98 -5.22
N ASP A 71 2.45 9.27 -6.34
CA ASP A 71 3.24 9.68 -7.50
C ASP A 71 2.39 10.18 -8.69
N VAL A 72 1.06 10.39 -8.49
CA VAL A 72 0.11 10.86 -9.54
C VAL A 72 0.65 12.03 -10.38
N GLY A 73 1.18 13.07 -9.74
CA GLY A 73 1.74 14.23 -10.45
C GLY A 73 2.97 13.89 -11.30
N GLU A 74 3.89 13.10 -10.75
CA GLU A 74 5.10 12.67 -11.48
C GLU A 74 4.75 11.76 -12.67
N ASP A 75 3.78 10.87 -12.49
CA ASP A 75 3.27 9.99 -13.53
C ASP A 75 2.55 10.79 -14.63
N ALA A 76 1.72 11.77 -14.25
CA ALA A 76 1.01 12.63 -15.19
C ALA A 76 1.98 13.45 -16.07
N ILE A 77 3.10 13.94 -15.50
CA ILE A 77 4.17 14.62 -16.27
C ILE A 77 4.78 13.70 -17.33
N ARG A 78 4.88 12.39 -17.05
CA ARG A 78 5.34 11.37 -18.00
C ARG A 78 4.23 10.88 -18.93
N GLY A 79 3.05 11.48 -18.85
CA GLY A 79 1.88 11.10 -19.63
C GLY A 79 1.21 9.81 -19.17
N GLY A 80 1.42 9.34 -17.94
CA GLY A 80 0.81 8.13 -17.37
C GLY A 80 -0.27 8.43 -16.34
N ILE A 81 -1.34 7.61 -16.30
CA ILE A 81 -2.43 7.68 -15.33
C ILE A 81 -2.82 6.25 -14.91
N TYR A 82 -2.19 5.76 -13.84
CA TYR A 82 -2.39 4.39 -13.35
C TYR A 82 -3.73 4.18 -12.63
N LEU A 83 -4.43 5.26 -12.31
CA LEU A 83 -5.72 5.22 -11.61
C LEU A 83 -6.80 4.52 -12.46
N PRO A 84 -7.73 3.76 -11.86
CA PRO A 84 -8.78 3.06 -12.61
C PRO A 84 -9.69 4.03 -13.37
N GLN A 85 -9.78 3.86 -14.69
CA GLN A 85 -10.46 4.79 -15.59
C GLN A 85 -11.98 4.81 -15.39
N ASP A 86 -12.59 3.67 -15.13
CA ASP A 86 -14.02 3.58 -14.80
C ASP A 86 -14.36 4.32 -13.49
N GLU A 87 -13.48 4.27 -12.50
CA GLU A 87 -13.67 4.96 -11.22
C GLU A 87 -13.42 6.46 -11.32
N LEU A 88 -12.45 6.89 -12.12
CA LEU A 88 -12.28 8.31 -12.48
C LEU A 88 -13.56 8.84 -13.16
N ALA A 89 -14.07 8.12 -14.15
CA ALA A 89 -15.30 8.48 -14.86
C ALA A 89 -16.51 8.53 -13.91
N LYS A 90 -16.68 7.55 -13.02
CA LYS A 90 -17.73 7.53 -11.98
C LYS A 90 -17.63 8.72 -11.02
N ALA A 91 -16.41 9.18 -10.72
CA ALA A 91 -16.17 10.38 -9.92
C ALA A 91 -16.36 11.69 -10.73
N GLY A 92 -16.61 11.60 -12.03
CA GLY A 92 -16.74 12.75 -12.92
C GLY A 92 -15.41 13.48 -13.13
N LEU A 93 -14.31 12.72 -13.19
CA LEU A 93 -12.94 13.13 -13.49
C LEU A 93 -12.51 12.57 -14.85
N SER A 94 -11.73 13.34 -15.58
CA SER A 94 -11.12 12.97 -16.86
C SER A 94 -9.59 13.01 -16.78
N ASP A 95 -8.93 12.41 -17.77
CA ASP A 95 -7.47 12.52 -17.92
C ASP A 95 -6.99 14.00 -17.96
N ASP A 96 -7.74 14.91 -18.59
CA ASP A 96 -7.41 16.35 -18.63
C ASP A 96 -7.47 16.99 -17.24
N ASP A 97 -8.38 16.56 -16.36
CA ASP A 97 -8.41 17.04 -14.96
C ASP A 97 -7.13 16.62 -14.21
N ILE A 98 -6.64 15.40 -14.47
CA ILE A 98 -5.41 14.86 -13.87
C ILE A 98 -4.19 15.61 -14.41
N PHE A 99 -4.10 15.81 -15.73
CA PHE A 99 -2.98 16.54 -16.35
C PHE A 99 -2.93 18.02 -15.95
N ARG A 100 -4.09 18.65 -15.69
CA ARG A 100 -4.15 20.03 -15.17
C ARG A 100 -3.85 20.13 -13.68
N GLY A 101 -3.79 19.00 -12.96
CA GLY A 101 -3.45 18.94 -11.55
C GLY A 101 -4.42 19.70 -10.63
N LYS A 102 -5.71 19.72 -10.96
CA LYS A 102 -6.72 20.45 -10.18
C LYS A 102 -7.27 19.62 -9.03
N VAL A 103 -7.01 20.06 -7.80
CA VAL A 103 -7.55 19.45 -6.57
C VAL A 103 -8.98 19.95 -6.32
N THR A 104 -9.95 19.24 -6.88
CA THR A 104 -11.39 19.49 -6.69
C THR A 104 -11.99 18.59 -5.60
N ASP A 105 -13.23 18.85 -5.16
CA ASP A 105 -13.90 17.97 -4.19
C ASP A 105 -14.16 16.57 -4.75
N LYS A 106 -14.38 16.46 -6.07
CA LYS A 106 -14.44 15.18 -6.77
C LYS A 106 -13.13 14.41 -6.62
N TRP A 107 -12.00 15.09 -6.82
CA TRP A 107 -10.67 14.51 -6.63
C TRP A 107 -10.45 14.05 -5.19
N ARG A 108 -10.76 14.89 -4.20
CA ARG A 108 -10.65 14.53 -2.76
C ARG A 108 -11.48 13.30 -2.44
N SER A 109 -12.73 13.25 -2.91
CA SER A 109 -13.63 12.11 -2.69
C SER A 109 -13.09 10.84 -3.35
N PHE A 110 -12.59 10.93 -4.58
CA PHE A 110 -11.96 9.83 -5.28
C PHE A 110 -10.74 9.29 -4.52
N MET A 111 -9.83 10.19 -4.11
CA MET A 111 -8.61 9.81 -3.37
C MET A 111 -8.91 9.17 -2.02
N LYS A 112 -9.93 9.64 -1.28
CA LYS A 112 -10.39 9.00 -0.04
C LYS A 112 -10.78 7.53 -0.27
N GLY A 113 -11.48 7.23 -1.36
CA GLY A 113 -11.84 5.87 -1.74
C GLY A 113 -10.62 5.00 -2.00
N GLN A 114 -9.65 5.51 -2.76
CA GLN A 114 -8.42 4.77 -3.07
C GLN A 114 -7.53 4.55 -1.84
N ILE A 115 -7.40 5.56 -0.97
CA ILE A 115 -6.65 5.46 0.28
C ILE A 115 -7.28 4.42 1.21
N LYS A 116 -8.62 4.44 1.34
CA LYS A 116 -9.35 3.42 2.11
C LYS A 116 -9.05 2.01 1.60
N ARG A 117 -9.07 1.82 0.28
CA ARG A 117 -8.74 0.54 -0.36
C ARG A 117 -7.30 0.11 -0.07
N ALA A 118 -6.31 1.00 -0.18
CA ALA A 118 -4.93 0.68 0.14
C ALA A 118 -4.75 0.29 1.61
N ARG A 119 -5.44 0.99 2.54
CA ARG A 119 -5.45 0.65 3.97
C ARG A 119 -6.03 -0.74 4.25
N MET A 120 -7.07 -1.17 3.54
CA MET A 120 -7.58 -2.54 3.68
C MET A 120 -6.50 -3.60 3.39
N PHE A 121 -5.66 -3.40 2.37
CA PHE A 121 -4.55 -4.31 2.10
C PHE A 121 -3.44 -4.24 3.15
N TYR A 122 -3.20 -3.07 3.76
CA TYR A 122 -2.33 -2.98 4.93
C TYR A 122 -2.89 -3.78 6.10
N ASP A 123 -4.18 -3.67 6.39
CA ASP A 123 -4.82 -4.41 7.49
C ASP A 123 -4.71 -5.93 7.29
N GLU A 124 -4.85 -6.42 6.05
CA GLU A 124 -4.59 -7.82 5.72
C GLU A 124 -3.11 -8.22 5.88
N ALA A 125 -2.18 -7.34 5.46
CA ALA A 125 -0.75 -7.58 5.62
C ALA A 125 -0.34 -7.71 7.10
N GLU A 126 -0.87 -6.85 7.97
CA GLU A 126 -0.57 -6.83 9.41
C GLU A 126 -0.79 -8.19 10.09
N LYS A 127 -1.78 -8.95 9.63
CA LYS A 127 -2.09 -10.30 10.13
C LYS A 127 -0.93 -11.26 9.94
N GLY A 128 -0.21 -11.17 8.82
CA GLY A 128 0.93 -12.06 8.54
C GLY A 128 2.27 -11.56 9.08
N VAL A 129 2.45 -10.24 9.28
CA VAL A 129 3.72 -9.72 9.84
C VAL A 129 4.00 -10.30 11.22
N SER A 130 2.96 -10.47 12.04
CA SER A 130 3.07 -11.03 13.40
C SER A 130 3.52 -12.50 13.42
N GLU A 131 3.39 -13.21 12.29
CA GLU A 131 3.72 -14.63 12.13
C GLU A 131 5.18 -14.86 11.69
N LEU A 132 5.91 -13.81 11.31
CA LEU A 132 7.30 -13.91 10.88
C LEU A 132 8.25 -14.17 12.05
N ASN A 133 9.51 -14.54 11.77
CA ASN A 133 10.55 -14.62 12.80
C ASN A 133 10.77 -13.28 13.51
N LEU A 134 11.04 -13.33 14.81
CA LEU A 134 11.23 -12.13 15.63
C LEU A 134 12.32 -11.18 15.09
N THR A 135 13.40 -11.74 14.55
CA THR A 135 14.52 -10.99 13.94
C THR A 135 14.09 -10.17 12.73
N SER A 136 13.05 -10.61 12.03
CA SER A 136 12.56 -10.01 10.78
C SER A 136 11.36 -9.08 11.00
N ARG A 137 10.54 -9.36 12.03
CA ARG A 137 9.30 -8.62 12.33
C ARG A 137 9.50 -7.12 12.42
N LEU A 138 10.54 -6.66 13.12
CA LEU A 138 10.79 -5.23 13.32
C LEU A 138 10.98 -4.50 11.99
N ALA A 139 11.79 -5.06 11.09
CA ALA A 139 12.06 -4.46 9.78
C ALA A 139 10.79 -4.40 8.93
N VAL A 140 9.99 -5.47 8.94
CA VAL A 140 8.73 -5.54 8.18
C VAL A 140 7.68 -4.59 8.76
N TRP A 141 7.53 -4.54 10.09
CA TRP A 141 6.63 -3.59 10.75
C TRP A 141 7.03 -2.13 10.50
N ALA A 142 8.32 -1.81 10.59
CA ALA A 142 8.81 -0.48 10.31
C ALA A 142 8.51 -0.09 8.85
N SER A 143 8.82 -0.97 7.89
CA SER A 143 8.53 -0.74 6.47
C SER A 143 7.03 -0.52 6.23
N LEU A 144 6.18 -1.40 6.77
CA LEU A 144 4.73 -1.33 6.64
C LEU A 144 4.19 -0.01 7.19
N LEU A 145 4.54 0.35 8.43
CA LEU A 145 4.06 1.58 9.07
C LEU A 145 4.51 2.83 8.32
N LEU A 146 5.78 2.88 7.90
CA LEU A 146 6.32 4.00 7.15
C LEU A 146 5.63 4.20 5.80
N TYR A 147 5.34 3.10 5.09
CA TYR A 147 4.62 3.18 3.83
C TYR A 147 3.15 3.56 4.04
N ARG A 148 2.48 2.99 5.05
CA ARG A 148 1.10 3.35 5.41
C ARG A 148 0.96 4.84 5.74
N GLN A 149 1.94 5.43 6.43
CA GLN A 149 1.99 6.86 6.76
C GLN A 149 2.11 7.79 5.55
N ILE A 150 2.51 7.30 4.37
CA ILE A 150 2.46 8.09 3.15
C ILE A 150 1.03 8.46 2.81
N LEU A 151 0.07 7.55 3.05
CA LEU A 151 -1.35 7.82 2.86
C LEU A 151 -1.80 8.96 3.78
N ASP A 152 -1.37 8.96 5.04
CA ASP A 152 -1.64 10.04 6.00
C ASP A 152 -1.05 11.37 5.52
N ALA A 153 0.14 11.35 4.91
CA ALA A 153 0.76 12.53 4.33
C ALA A 153 -0.02 13.08 3.10
N ILE A 154 -0.63 12.18 2.31
CA ILE A 154 -1.53 12.60 1.22
C ILE A 154 -2.78 13.28 1.80
N GLU A 155 -3.38 12.72 2.84
CA GLU A 155 -4.55 13.31 3.52
C GLU A 155 -4.20 14.67 4.15
N ALA A 156 -3.06 14.77 4.83
CA ALA A 156 -2.59 15.99 5.48
C ALA A 156 -2.28 17.13 4.49
N ASN A 157 -1.94 16.80 3.24
CA ASN A 157 -1.74 17.77 2.17
C ASN A 157 -3.03 18.03 1.35
N ASP A 158 -4.20 17.76 1.93
CA ASP A 158 -5.51 17.93 1.29
C ASP A 158 -5.61 17.20 -0.06
N TYR A 159 -5.02 16.00 -0.12
CA TYR A 159 -5.00 15.13 -1.30
C TYR A 159 -4.25 15.74 -2.52
N ASN A 160 -3.45 16.78 -2.30
CA ASN A 160 -2.69 17.45 -3.35
C ASN A 160 -1.33 16.78 -3.61
N ASN A 161 -1.30 15.79 -4.49
CA ASN A 161 -0.10 15.04 -4.90
C ASN A 161 0.38 15.37 -6.32
N PHE A 162 -0.16 16.44 -6.93
CA PHE A 162 0.23 16.90 -8.26
C PHE A 162 1.55 17.69 -8.28
N PRO A 163 1.76 18.73 -7.44
CA PRO A 163 2.96 19.55 -7.54
C PRO A 163 4.18 18.90 -6.90
N LYS A 164 3.96 18.06 -5.87
CA LYS A 164 5.00 17.42 -5.09
C LYS A 164 4.52 16.08 -4.56
N ARG A 165 5.45 15.14 -4.56
CA ARG A 165 5.32 13.82 -3.96
C ARG A 165 5.06 13.92 -2.44
N ALA A 166 4.05 13.22 -1.94
CA ALA A 166 3.83 13.11 -0.50
C ALA A 166 4.93 12.23 0.14
N TYR A 167 5.49 12.65 1.27
CA TYR A 167 6.54 11.88 1.95
C TYR A 167 6.40 11.98 3.46
N VAL A 168 6.87 10.95 4.15
CA VAL A 168 6.94 10.94 5.61
C VAL A 168 8.20 11.70 6.06
N ALA A 169 8.04 12.71 6.90
CA ALA A 169 9.14 13.53 7.40
C ALA A 169 10.08 12.71 8.32
N LYS A 170 11.36 13.09 8.42
CA LYS A 170 12.36 12.36 9.23
C LYS A 170 11.90 12.13 10.68
N ALA A 171 11.25 13.13 11.29
CA ALA A 171 10.74 13.03 12.66
C ALA A 171 9.64 11.97 12.79
N GLN A 172 8.70 11.90 11.84
CA GLN A 172 7.64 10.89 11.81
C GLN A 172 8.22 9.48 11.62
N LYS A 173 9.27 9.35 10.79
CA LYS A 173 9.98 8.07 10.62
C LYS A 173 10.63 7.57 11.91
N LEU A 174 11.18 8.47 12.72
CA LEU A 174 11.75 8.12 14.02
C LEU A 174 10.65 7.77 15.03
N ALA A 175 9.55 8.51 15.01
CA ALA A 175 8.39 8.28 15.88
C ALA A 175 7.68 6.95 15.59
N SER A 176 7.79 6.39 14.39
CA SER A 176 7.20 5.08 14.05
C SER A 176 8.02 3.89 14.57
N LEU A 177 9.31 4.05 14.90
CA LEU A 177 10.18 2.95 15.34
C LEU A 177 9.76 2.35 16.69
N PRO A 178 9.42 3.13 17.74
CA PRO A 178 8.90 2.58 18.99
C PRO A 178 7.61 1.78 18.79
N VAL A 179 6.72 2.25 17.92
CA VAL A 179 5.46 1.56 17.59
C VAL A 179 5.75 0.26 16.84
N ALA A 180 6.64 0.28 15.85
CA ALA A 180 7.07 -0.92 15.12
C ALA A 180 7.70 -1.95 16.06
N TYR A 181 8.53 -1.50 16.99
CA TYR A 181 9.16 -2.35 18.00
C TYR A 181 8.14 -2.98 18.95
N ALA A 182 7.22 -2.18 19.48
CA ALA A 182 6.13 -2.68 20.32
C ALA A 182 5.30 -3.75 19.59
N ARG A 183 4.91 -3.49 18.33
CA ARG A 183 4.16 -4.47 17.51
C ARG A 183 4.98 -5.72 17.19
N ALA A 184 6.28 -5.60 16.95
CA ALA A 184 7.16 -6.75 16.68
C ALA A 184 7.27 -7.70 17.88
N LEU A 185 7.21 -7.17 19.10
CA LEU A 185 7.23 -7.96 20.34
C LEU A 185 5.89 -8.62 20.66
N MET A 186 4.78 -8.13 20.11
CA MET A 186 3.46 -8.76 20.29
C MET A 186 3.44 -10.11 19.58
N ARG A 187 3.18 -11.18 20.33
CA ARG A 187 3.06 -12.54 19.79
C ARG A 187 1.75 -12.72 19.00
N PRO A 188 1.74 -13.62 17.99
CA PRO A 188 0.53 -14.00 17.27
C PRO A 188 -0.42 -14.77 18.22
N SER A 189 -1.35 -14.06 18.85
CA SER A 189 -2.57 -14.58 19.52
C SER A 189 -3.33 -13.55 20.38
N LYS A 190 -3.26 -12.24 20.09
CA LYS A 190 -4.03 -11.23 20.86
C LYS A 190 -4.83 -10.20 20.06
N PHE A 191 -4.80 -10.20 18.73
CA PHE A 191 -5.62 -9.27 17.93
C PHE A 191 -7.12 -9.61 17.92
N ALA A 192 -7.54 -10.79 18.41
CA ALA A 192 -8.94 -11.19 18.43
C ALA A 192 -9.77 -10.67 19.62
N LYS A 193 -9.20 -9.87 20.56
CA LYS A 193 -9.90 -9.51 21.81
C LYS A 193 -9.91 -8.03 22.22
N PHE A 194 -9.41 -7.09 21.40
CA PHE A 194 -9.35 -5.68 21.81
C PHE A 194 -10.29 -4.71 21.09
N GLU A 195 -11.15 -5.16 20.16
CA GLU A 195 -12.11 -4.28 19.47
C GLU A 195 -13.60 -4.55 19.76
N LEU A 196 -13.93 -5.34 20.78
CA LEU A 196 -15.30 -5.43 21.29
C LEU A 196 -15.27 -5.37 22.82
N GLY A 197 -15.24 -4.15 23.33
CA GLY A 197 -15.27 -3.83 24.74
C GLY A 197 -15.73 -2.40 24.97
N LEU A 198 -17.04 -2.20 24.75
CA LEU A 198 -17.87 -1.00 24.99
C LEU A 198 -17.80 0.10 23.93
#